data_AF-A0A8J3VIL7-F1
#
_entry.id   AF-A0A8J3VIL7-F1
#
_cell.length_a   1.000
_cell.length_b   1.000
_cell.length_c   1.000
_cell.angle_alpha   90.00
_cell.angle_beta   90.00
_cell.angle_gamma   90.00
#
_symmetry.space_group_name_H-M   'P 1'
#
loop_
_entity.id
_entity.type
_entity.pdbx_description
1 polymer ?
#
loop_
_entity_poly.entity_id
_entity_poly.type
_entity_poly.pdbx_seq_one_letter_code
_entity_poly.pdbx_strand_id
1 'polypeptide(L)'
;MTLIGGEITQLHSLNGSFNRHSSTVDGLLRELRGQIEGTYWKGGAAERFRADWASLYEPALTKLSAALQDAAMHVRNQADRFEQAGG
;
A
#
# COMPACT_ATOMS: atom_id res chain seq x y z
N MET A 1 -11.76 -26.97 15.05
CA MET A 1 -10.91 -26.19 14.14
C MET A 1 -9.88 -27.14 13.56
N THR A 2 -9.99 -27.48 12.28
CA THR A 2 -8.92 -28.17 11.56
C THR A 2 -7.76 -27.19 11.35
N LEU A 3 -6.52 -27.68 11.28
CA LEU A 3 -5.32 -26.86 11.04
C LEU A 3 -5.51 -25.92 9.82
N ILE A 4 -6.17 -26.42 8.78
CA ILE A 4 -6.50 -25.71 7.53
C ILE A 4 -7.42 -24.50 7.77
N GLY A 5 -8.48 -24.63 8.58
CA GLY A 5 -9.38 -23.49 8.86
C GLY A 5 -8.72 -22.36 9.67
N GLY A 6 -7.76 -22.71 10.54
CA GLY A 6 -6.94 -21.73 11.25
C GLY A 6 -5.99 -20.97 10.31
N GLU A 7 -5.35 -21.67 9.38
CA GLU A 7 -4.46 -21.10 8.37
C GLU A 7 -5.19 -20.13 7.43
N ILE A 8 -6.37 -20.52 6.93
CA ILE A 8 -7.23 -19.66 6.09
C ILE A 8 -7.57 -18.35 6.82
N THR A 9 -7.95 -18.43 8.10
CA THR A 9 -8.27 -17.25 8.92
C THR A 9 -7.05 -16.30 9.04
N GLN A 10 -5.85 -16.86 9.25
CA GLN A 10 -4.63 -16.07 9.32
C GLN A 10 -4.28 -15.39 8.00
N LEU A 11 -4.47 -16.08 6.87
CA LEU A 11 -4.26 -15.52 5.53
C LEU A 11 -5.22 -14.37 5.24
N HIS A 12 -6.51 -14.50 5.59
CA HIS A 12 -7.45 -13.39 5.44
C HIS A 12 -7.06 -12.17 6.30
N SER A 13 -6.59 -12.40 7.53
CA SER A 13 -6.09 -11.32 8.39
C SER A 13 -4.89 -10.62 7.77
N LEU A 14 -3.94 -11.38 7.22
CA LEU A 14 -2.75 -10.85 6.54
C LEU A 14 -3.13 -10.05 5.28
N ASN A 15 -4.03 -10.56 4.45
CA ASN A 15 -4.59 -9.84 3.30
C ASN A 15 -5.25 -8.51 3.75
N GLY A 16 -5.99 -8.52 4.85
CA GLY A 16 -6.59 -7.31 5.42
C GLY A 16 -5.54 -6.27 5.82
N SER A 17 -4.42 -6.71 6.41
CA SER A 17 -3.30 -5.82 6.76
C SER A 17 -2.66 -5.18 5.54
N PHE A 18 -2.35 -5.95 4.49
CA PHE A 18 -1.79 -5.40 3.24
C PHE A 18 -2.71 -4.35 2.60
N ASN A 19 -4.01 -4.63 2.49
CA ASN A 19 -4.99 -3.68 1.95
C ASN A 19 -5.09 -2.39 2.78
N ARG A 20 -5.08 -2.53 4.11
CA ARG A 20 -5.10 -1.37 5.02
C ARG A 20 -3.86 -0.50 4.81
N HIS A 21 -2.68 -1.11 4.77
CA HIS A 21 -1.44 -0.36 4.61
C HIS A 21 -1.30 0.27 3.22
N SER A 22 -1.77 -0.36 2.14
CA SER A 22 -1.87 0.29 0.82
C SER A 22 -2.75 1.55 0.91
N SER A 23 -3.95 1.44 1.50
CA SER A 23 -4.85 2.58 1.69
C SER A 23 -4.21 3.69 2.53
N THR A 24 -3.42 3.33 3.55
CA THR A 24 -2.66 4.29 4.35
C THR A 24 -1.61 5.02 3.51
N VAL A 25 -0.86 4.32 2.65
CA VAL A 25 0.12 4.95 1.75
C VAL A 25 -0.56 5.90 0.77
N ASP A 26 -1.71 5.51 0.20
CA ASP A 26 -2.48 6.38 -0.70
C ASP A 26 -3.06 7.61 0.01
N GLY A 27 -3.45 7.47 1.28
CA GLY A 27 -3.86 8.57 2.13
C GLY A 27 -2.70 9.55 2.39
N LEU A 28 -1.56 9.01 2.84
CA LEU A 28 -0.35 9.78 3.10
C LEU A 28 0.11 10.54 1.85
N LEU A 29 0.10 9.90 0.67
CA LEU A 29 0.49 10.54 -0.58
C LEU A 29 -0.39 11.75 -0.90
N ARG A 30 -1.71 11.63 -0.72
CA ARG A 30 -2.65 12.74 -0.93
C ARG A 30 -2.45 13.88 0.06
N GLU A 31 -2.23 13.54 1.34
CA GLU A 31 -1.97 14.53 2.39
C GLU A 31 -0.69 15.32 2.09
N LEU A 32 0.41 14.62 1.80
CA LEU A 32 1.70 15.24 1.53
C LEU A 32 1.67 16.11 0.27
N ARG A 33 1.01 15.65 -0.82
CA ARG A 33 0.81 16.49 -2.02
C ARG A 33 0.10 17.80 -1.66
N GLY A 34 -1.01 17.73 -0.91
CA GLY A 34 -1.75 18.92 -0.49
C GLY A 34 -0.91 19.87 0.38
N GLN A 35 -0.11 19.33 1.31
CA GLN A 35 0.80 20.12 2.14
C GLN A 35 1.91 20.78 1.31
N ILE A 36 2.51 20.07 0.36
CA ILE A 36 3.58 20.59 -0.51
C ILE A 36 3.07 21.73 -1.41
N GLU A 37 1.86 21.58 -1.95
CA GLU A 37 1.21 22.59 -2.79
C GLU A 37 0.75 23.80 -1.97
N GLY A 38 0.19 23.57 -0.78
CA GLY A 38 -0.33 24.62 0.11
C GLY A 38 0.74 25.38 0.92
N THR A 39 1.95 24.85 1.04
CA THR A 39 3.02 25.50 1.80
C THR A 39 3.61 26.67 1.03
N TYR A 40 3.58 27.86 1.64
CA TYR A 40 4.25 29.05 1.12
C TYR A 40 5.76 28.97 1.29
N TRP A 41 6.40 28.21 0.39
CA TRP A 41 7.84 28.04 0.32
C TRP A 41 8.32 28.30 -1.11
N LYS A 42 9.09 29.38 -1.31
CA LYS A 42 9.54 29.89 -2.60
C LYS A 42 11.08 29.91 -2.70
N GLY A 43 11.59 29.99 -3.92
CA GLY A 43 13.03 30.02 -4.22
C GLY A 43 13.56 28.68 -4.77
N GLY A 44 14.80 28.68 -5.27
CA GLY A 44 15.36 27.55 -6.02
C GLY A 44 15.43 26.23 -5.25
N ALA A 45 15.66 26.27 -3.93
CA ALA A 45 15.62 25.05 -3.11
C ALA A 45 14.21 24.42 -3.08
N ALA A 46 13.17 25.26 -3.05
CA ALA A 46 11.79 24.82 -3.03
C ALA A 46 11.37 24.23 -4.39
N GLU A 47 11.85 24.80 -5.49
CA GLU A 47 11.65 24.26 -6.84
C GLU A 47 12.37 22.92 -7.01
N ARG A 48 13.62 22.83 -6.55
CA ARG A 48 14.39 21.60 -6.58
C ARG A 48 13.69 20.47 -5.81
N PHE A 49 13.23 20.75 -4.60
CA PHE A 49 12.50 19.76 -3.81
C PHE A 49 11.22 19.30 -4.52
N ARG A 50 10.43 20.20 -5.12
CA ARG A 50 9.21 19.82 -5.85
C ARG A 50 9.53 18.95 -7.08
N ALA A 51 10.63 19.22 -7.77
CA ALA A 51 11.09 18.38 -8.86
C ALA A 51 11.52 16.98 -8.37
N ASP A 52 12.28 16.91 -7.28
CA ASP A 52 12.70 15.63 -6.68
C ASP A 52 11.48 14.86 -6.12
N TRP A 53 10.50 15.55 -5.55
CA TRP A 53 9.23 14.96 -5.10
C TRP A 53 8.50 14.27 -6.24
N ALA A 54 8.22 15.00 -7.33
CA ALA A 54 7.49 14.48 -8.48
C ALA A 54 8.22 13.33 -9.19
N SER A 55 9.56 13.34 -9.19
CA SER A 55 10.37 12.37 -9.96
C SER A 55 10.85 11.16 -9.14
N LEU A 56 11.01 11.30 -7.82
CA LEU A 56 11.61 10.27 -6.97
C LEU A 56 10.64 9.78 -5.89
N TYR A 57 10.18 10.69 -5.03
CA TYR A 57 9.50 10.31 -3.80
C TYR A 57 8.07 9.84 -4.04
N GLU A 58 7.31 10.60 -4.82
CA GLU A 58 5.93 10.26 -5.15
C GLU A 58 5.82 8.93 -5.94
N PRO A 59 6.60 8.71 -7.01
CA PRO A 59 6.62 7.43 -7.69
C PRO A 59 7.02 6.25 -6.79
N ALA A 60 7.93 6.45 -5.83
CA ALA A 60 8.31 5.40 -4.90
C ALA A 60 7.16 5.01 -3.95
N LEU A 61 6.42 6.00 -3.42
CA LEU A 61 5.25 5.75 -2.58
C LEU A 61 4.12 5.08 -3.37
N THR A 62 3.86 5.52 -4.61
CA THR A 62 2.87 4.87 -5.49
C THR A 62 3.26 3.41 -5.77
N LYS A 63 4.53 3.13 -6.05
CA LYS A 63 5.03 1.76 -6.23
C LYS A 63 4.87 0.91 -4.98
N LEU A 64 5.11 1.48 -3.80
CA LEU A 64 4.88 0.79 -2.53
C LEU A 64 3.40 0.43 -2.35
N SER A 65 2.48 1.36 -2.59
CA SER A 65 1.05 1.09 -2.51
C SER A 65 0.63 -0.05 -3.47
N ALA A 66 1.09 0.00 -4.73
CA ALA A 66 0.84 -1.05 -5.70
C ALA A 66 1.41 -2.41 -5.26
N ALA A 67 2.65 -2.45 -4.75
CA ALA A 67 3.26 -3.69 -4.27
C ALA A 67 2.50 -4.29 -3.08
N LEU A 68 1.92 -3.46 -2.20
CA LEU A 68 1.08 -3.92 -1.09
C LEU A 68 -0.25 -4.49 -1.61
N GLN A 69 -0.85 -3.91 -2.65
CA GLN A 69 -2.06 -4.46 -3.30
C GLN A 69 -1.77 -5.79 -3.98
N ASP A 70 -0.65 -5.90 -4.69
CA ASP A 70 -0.22 -7.15 -5.32
C ASP A 70 0.00 -8.24 -4.26
N ALA A 71 0.68 -7.92 -3.16
CA ALA A 71 0.86 -8.85 -2.05
C ALA A 71 -0.49 -9.28 -1.43
N ALA A 72 -1.44 -8.36 -1.27
CA ALA A 72 -2.79 -8.69 -0.79
C ALA A 72 -3.48 -9.70 -1.73
N MET A 73 -3.45 -9.45 -3.04
CA MET A 73 -4.02 -10.36 -4.04
C MET A 73 -3.35 -11.74 -3.99
N HIS A 74 -2.03 -11.82 -3.86
CA HIS A 74 -1.32 -13.08 -3.71
C HIS A 74 -1.77 -13.87 -2.47
N VAL A 75 -1.88 -13.22 -1.31
CA VAL A 75 -2.32 -13.85 -0.07
C VAL A 75 -3.78 -14.32 -0.18
N ARG A 76 -4.65 -13.51 -0.78
CA ARG A 76 -6.05 -13.88 -1.02
C ARG A 76 -6.15 -15.12 -1.92
N ASN A 77 -5.46 -15.14 -3.05
CA ASN A 77 -5.46 -16.28 -3.96
C ASN A 77 -4.97 -17.56 -3.28
N GLN A 78 -4.05 -17.44 -2.33
CA GLN A 78 -3.58 -18.58 -1.55
C GLN A 78 -4.65 -19.08 -0.56
N ALA A 79 -5.38 -18.18 0.11
CA ALA A 79 -6.50 -18.54 0.97
C ALA A 79 -7.60 -19.27 0.18
N ASP A 80 -7.99 -18.72 -0.97
CA ASP A 80 -9.03 -19.30 -1.84
C ASP A 80 -8.67 -20.74 -2.29
N ARG A 81 -7.38 -21.00 -2.54
CA ARG A 81 -6.87 -22.34 -2.88
C ARG A 81 -6.99 -23.33 -1.71
N PHE A 82 -6.70 -22.88 -0.49
CA PHE A 82 -6.85 -23.73 0.69
C PHE A 82 -8.31 -24.05 1.00
N GLU A 83 -9.21 -23.09 0.78
CA GLU A 83 -10.65 -23.30 0.90
C GLU A 83 -11.15 -24.36 -0.10
N GLN A 84 -10.69 -24.29 -1.36
CA GLN A 84 -11.05 -25.27 -2.40
C GLN A 84 -10.46 -26.65 -2.16
N ALA A 85 -9.25 -26.74 -1.59
CA ALA A 85 -8.58 -28.01 -1.32
C ALA A 85 -9.04 -28.69 -0.02
N GLY A 86 -9.58 -27.91 0.93
CA GLY A 86 -10.08 -28.40 2.22
C GLY A 86 -11.60 -28.63 2.27
N GLY A 87 -12.32 -28.29 1.19
CA GLY A 87 -13.76 -28.51 1.00
C GLY A 87 -14.10 -29.84 0.35
#